data_AF-Q09978-F1
#
_entry.id   AF-Q09978-F1
#
_cell.length_a   1.000
_cell.length_b   1.000
_cell.length_c   1.000
_cell.angle_alpha   90.00
_cell.angle_beta   90.00
_cell.angle_gamma   90.00
#
_symmetry.space_group_name_H-M   'P 1'
#
loop_
_entity.id
_entity.type
_entity.pdbx_description
1 polymer ?
#
loop_
_entity_poly.entity_id
_entity_poly.type
_entity_poly.pdbx_seq_one_letter_code
_entity_poly.pdbx_strand_id
1 'polypeptide(L)'
;MDHSTRFRVHNWLRSRRKLFQSRMCLLMLVMINFVNSVILTLEICGEDSNMTLLMFFVNTFVVFLSMYGLYNFRPVFLSPNVLLKIILSSSALFYGLQMAETTSNSAIFVWLTISIVFFILEIHTMFSTTFDIIKQLNLRAYSKPPPNYNQVMSIDVPPPSYEEALVRLEQNRTAAKNQSSPKPDQPAQLNTCDLAHLVV
;
A
#
# COMPACT_ATOMS: atom_id res chain seq x y z
N MET A 1 18.58 -23.67 -25.48
CA MET A 1 17.52 -22.91 -24.77
C MET A 1 16.22 -23.67 -24.94
N ASP A 2 15.79 -24.39 -23.91
CA ASP A 2 14.72 -25.38 -23.99
C ASP A 2 13.34 -24.74 -24.20
N HIS A 3 12.42 -25.47 -24.80
CA HIS A 3 11.04 -25.02 -25.06
C HIS A 3 10.36 -24.46 -23.80
N SER A 4 10.60 -25.07 -22.64
CA SER A 4 10.07 -24.61 -21.34
C SER A 4 10.62 -23.26 -20.91
N THR A 5 11.88 -22.94 -21.23
CA THR A 5 12.50 -21.65 -20.91
C THR A 5 11.97 -20.55 -21.82
N ARG A 6 11.80 -20.82 -23.12
CA ARG A 6 11.18 -19.87 -24.07
C ARG A 6 9.74 -19.54 -23.68
N PHE A 7 8.95 -20.55 -23.32
CA PHE A 7 7.56 -20.35 -22.88
C PHE A 7 7.48 -19.53 -21.58
N ARG A 8 8.36 -19.80 -20.61
CA ARG A 8 8.46 -19.01 -19.37
C ARG A 8 8.85 -17.57 -19.64
N VAL A 9 9.86 -17.32 -20.48
CA VAL A 9 10.30 -15.96 -20.86
C VAL A 9 9.19 -15.21 -21.61
N HIS A 10 8.51 -15.87 -22.55
CA HIS A 10 7.39 -15.28 -23.28
C HIS A 10 6.23 -14.88 -22.35
N ASN A 11 5.84 -15.78 -21.44
CA ASN A 11 4.77 -15.48 -20.47
C ASN A 11 5.20 -14.40 -19.47
N TRP A 12 6.46 -14.39 -19.06
CA TRP A 12 7.03 -13.36 -18.20
C TRP A 12 7.04 -11.98 -18.87
N LEU A 13 7.49 -11.90 -20.14
CA LEU A 13 7.45 -10.68 -20.94
C LEU A 13 6.01 -10.18 -21.14
N ARG A 14 5.08 -11.09 -21.45
CA ARG A 14 3.65 -10.77 -21.61
C ARG A 14 3.04 -10.23 -20.31
N SER A 15 3.35 -10.87 -19.18
CA SER A 15 2.91 -10.43 -17.85
C SER A 15 3.47 -9.05 -17.51
N ARG A 16 4.76 -8.81 -17.75
CA ARG A 16 5.39 -7.50 -17.55
C ARG A 16 4.79 -6.42 -18.43
N ARG A 17 4.46 -6.72 -19.69
CA ARG A 17 3.81 -5.76 -20.59
C ARG A 17 2.42 -5.37 -20.10
N LYS A 18 1.61 -6.34 -19.66
CA LYS A 18 0.28 -6.07 -19.07
C LYS A 18 0.36 -5.18 -17.83
N LEU A 19 1.31 -5.47 -16.94
CA LEU A 19 1.57 -4.65 -15.76
C LEU A 19 1.98 -3.22 -16.12
N PHE A 20 2.89 -3.08 -17.08
CA PHE A 20 3.34 -1.76 -17.54
C PHE A 20 2.20 -0.97 -18.18
N GLN A 21 1.37 -1.62 -19.00
CA GLN A 21 0.19 -1.01 -19.62
C GLN A 21 -0.85 -0.57 -18.58
N SER A 22 -1.14 -1.43 -17.60
CA SER A 22 -2.04 -1.09 -16.48
C SER A 22 -1.52 0.11 -15.69
N ARG A 23 -0.21 0.18 -15.45
CA ARG A 23 0.43 1.33 -14.79
C ARG A 23 0.33 2.61 -15.61
N MET A 24 0.58 2.55 -16.91
CA MET A 24 0.45 3.74 -17.78
C MET A 24 -0.99 4.26 -17.80
N CYS A 25 -1.97 3.36 -17.86
CA CYS A 25 -3.37 3.72 -17.74
C CYS A 25 -3.68 4.38 -16.39
N LEU A 26 -3.17 3.80 -15.29
CA LEU A 26 -3.34 4.36 -13.96
C LEU A 26 -2.66 5.73 -13.81
N LEU A 27 -1.46 5.93 -14.35
CA LEU A 27 -0.77 7.23 -14.35
C LEU A 27 -1.58 8.30 -15.08
N MET A 28 -2.10 7.98 -16.27
CA MET A 28 -2.97 8.90 -17.01
C MET A 28 -4.24 9.24 -16.22
N LEU A 29 -4.83 8.24 -15.57
CA LEU A 29 -6.05 8.41 -14.80
C LEU A 29 -5.79 9.25 -13.53
N VAL A 30 -4.65 9.05 -12.85
CA VAL A 30 -4.18 9.91 -11.75
C VAL A 30 -4.03 11.37 -12.21
N MET A 31 -3.44 11.61 -13.38
CA MET A 31 -3.25 12.97 -13.90
C MET A 31 -4.58 13.66 -14.25
N ILE A 32 -5.51 12.95 -14.90
CA ILE A 32 -6.85 13.47 -15.20
C ILE A 32 -7.59 13.80 -13.90
N ASN A 33 -7.54 12.90 -12.92
CA ASN A 33 -8.19 13.10 -11.65
C ASN A 33 -7.49 14.10 -10.74
N PHE A 34 -6.20 14.36 -10.94
CA PHE A 34 -5.52 15.47 -10.30
C PHE A 34 -6.11 16.80 -10.77
N VAL A 35 -6.28 16.99 -12.08
CA VAL A 35 -6.95 18.18 -12.64
C VAL A 35 -8.37 18.31 -12.09
N ASN A 36 -9.13 17.21 -12.11
CA ASN A 36 -10.49 17.18 -11.54
C ASN A 36 -10.50 17.56 -10.04
N SER A 37 -9.54 17.04 -9.27
CA SER A 37 -9.39 17.36 -7.85
C SER A 37 -9.04 18.83 -7.60
N VAL A 38 -8.23 19.45 -8.46
CA VAL A 38 -7.92 20.89 -8.38
C VAL A 38 -9.17 21.72 -8.68
N ILE A 39 -9.93 21.37 -9.73
CA ILE A 39 -11.18 22.06 -10.08
C ILE A 39 -12.19 21.96 -8.93
N LEU A 40 -12.37 20.77 -8.35
CA LEU A 40 -13.26 20.59 -7.18
C LEU A 40 -12.82 21.40 -5.97
N THR A 41 -11.52 21.49 -5.72
CA THR A 41 -11.00 22.28 -4.59
C THR A 41 -11.27 23.77 -4.80
N LEU A 42 -11.12 24.26 -6.04
CA LEU A 42 -11.43 25.64 -6.40
C LEU A 42 -12.92 25.95 -6.24
N GLU A 43 -13.80 25.00 -6.58
CA GLU A 43 -15.23 25.17 -6.44
C GLU A 43 -15.67 25.20 -4.97
N ILE A 44 -15.13 24.32 -4.13
CA ILE A 44 -15.52 24.20 -2.71
C ILE A 44 -14.91 25.33 -1.87
N CYS A 45 -13.65 25.70 -2.12
CA CYS A 45 -12.90 26.64 -1.29
C CYS A 45 -12.75 28.04 -1.94
N GLY A 46 -13.41 28.30 -3.07
CA GLY A 46 -13.14 29.46 -3.94
C GLY A 46 -13.23 30.83 -3.26
N GLU A 47 -13.97 30.93 -2.16
CA GLU A 47 -14.08 32.16 -1.36
C GLU A 47 -12.82 32.43 -0.52
N ASP A 48 -12.16 31.38 -0.01
CA ASP A 48 -10.99 31.47 0.85
C ASP A 48 -9.70 31.10 0.10
N SER A 49 -9.00 32.11 -0.40
CA SER A 49 -7.76 31.93 -1.19
C SER A 49 -6.66 31.16 -0.46
N ASN A 50 -6.48 31.40 0.85
CA ASN A 50 -5.49 30.70 1.67
C ASN A 50 -5.79 29.20 1.81
N MET A 51 -7.06 28.84 2.00
CA MET A 51 -7.49 27.45 2.13
C MET A 51 -7.37 26.70 0.81
N THR A 52 -7.76 27.35 -0.28
CA THR A 52 -7.57 26.82 -1.64
C THR A 52 -6.09 26.55 -1.93
N LEU A 53 -5.20 27.48 -1.61
CA LEU A 53 -3.76 27.33 -1.80
C LEU A 53 -3.19 26.19 -0.96
N LEU A 54 -3.58 26.07 0.31
CA LEU A 54 -3.14 24.96 1.17
C LEU A 54 -3.57 23.60 0.61
N MET A 55 -4.85 23.48 0.24
CA MET A 55 -5.40 22.25 -0.34
C MET A 55 -4.73 21.90 -1.67
N PHE A 56 -4.39 22.90 -2.49
CA PHE A 56 -3.62 22.72 -3.70
C PHE A 56 -2.23 22.12 -3.44
N PHE A 57 -1.49 22.65 -2.45
CA PHE A 57 -0.19 22.11 -2.06
C PHE A 57 -0.28 20.69 -1.49
N VAL A 58 -1.25 20.43 -0.60
CA VAL A 58 -1.48 19.10 -0.01
C VAL A 58 -1.82 18.09 -1.11
N ASN A 59 -2.73 18.44 -2.02
CA ASN A 59 -3.11 17.57 -3.13
C ASN A 59 -1.93 17.28 -4.06
N THR A 60 -1.17 18.32 -4.42
CA THR A 60 0.03 18.19 -5.25
C THR A 60 1.06 17.26 -4.60
N PHE A 61 1.36 17.46 -3.31
CA PHE A 61 2.29 16.61 -2.56
C PHE A 61 1.85 15.15 -2.52
N VAL A 62 0.57 14.89 -2.23
CA VAL A 62 -0.01 13.54 -2.17
C VAL A 62 0.04 12.86 -3.54
N VAL A 63 -0.24 13.59 -4.63
CA VAL A 63 -0.13 13.05 -5.98
C VAL A 63 1.33 12.71 -6.31
N PHE A 64 2.30 13.57 -5.99
CA PHE A 64 3.72 13.23 -6.17
C PHE A 64 4.14 11.99 -5.38
N LEU A 65 3.68 11.86 -4.14
CA LEU A 65 3.93 10.67 -3.33
C LEU A 65 3.33 9.40 -3.95
N SER A 66 2.13 9.51 -4.52
CA SER A 66 1.47 8.41 -5.22
C SER A 66 2.23 8.00 -6.50
N MET A 67 2.74 8.97 -7.27
CA MET A 67 3.56 8.74 -8.46
C MET A 67 4.88 8.06 -8.09
N TYR A 68 5.51 8.49 -6.99
CA TYR A 68 6.71 7.86 -6.44
C TYR A 68 6.43 6.41 -6.00
N GLY A 69 5.29 6.18 -5.34
CA GLY A 69 4.83 4.84 -4.94
C GLY A 69 4.63 3.90 -6.12
N LEU A 70 3.98 4.41 -7.17
CA LEU A 70 3.78 3.69 -8.42
C LEU A 70 5.09 3.36 -9.09
N TYR A 71 6.07 4.27 -9.11
CA TYR A 71 7.38 4.05 -9.70
C TYR A 71 8.17 2.95 -8.97
N ASN A 72 8.21 2.99 -7.63
CA ASN A 72 9.02 2.10 -6.80
C ASN A 72 8.34 0.78 -6.40
N PHE A 73 7.18 0.44 -6.98
CA PHE A 73 6.42 -0.78 -6.64
C PHE A 73 6.07 -0.91 -5.15
N ARG A 74 5.87 0.21 -4.46
CA ARG A 74 5.49 0.23 -3.03
C ARG A 74 4.06 0.74 -2.90
N PRO A 75 3.05 -0.14 -2.81
CA PRO A 75 1.65 0.27 -2.76
C PRO A 75 1.30 1.08 -1.51
N VAL A 76 2.10 1.01 -0.44
CA VAL A 76 1.89 1.78 0.80
C VAL A 76 1.78 3.28 0.54
N PHE A 77 2.54 3.81 -0.44
CA PHE A 77 2.53 5.23 -0.80
C PHE A 77 1.28 5.66 -1.60
N LEU A 78 0.42 4.74 -2.03
CA LEU A 78 -0.87 5.07 -2.65
C LEU A 78 -1.94 5.43 -1.62
N SER A 79 -1.81 4.94 -0.38
CA SER A 79 -2.82 5.08 0.67
C SER A 79 -3.20 6.54 0.96
N PRO A 80 -2.25 7.50 1.08
CA PRO A 80 -2.59 8.90 1.30
C PRO A 80 -3.45 9.51 0.19
N ASN A 81 -3.21 9.12 -1.07
CA ASN A 81 -4.00 9.58 -2.22
C ASN A 81 -5.43 9.04 -2.19
N VAL A 82 -5.59 7.76 -1.83
CA VAL A 82 -6.93 7.17 -1.67
C VAL A 82 -7.70 7.87 -0.55
N LEU A 83 -7.07 8.09 0.61
CA LEU A 83 -7.70 8.79 1.74
C LEU A 83 -8.11 10.22 1.38
N LEU A 84 -7.21 10.98 0.74
CA LEU A 84 -7.49 12.35 0.31
C LEU A 84 -8.68 12.39 -0.65
N LYS A 85 -8.79 11.45 -1.59
CA LYS A 85 -9.90 11.38 -2.54
C LYS A 85 -11.21 10.99 -1.90
N ILE A 86 -11.19 10.11 -0.89
CA ILE A 86 -12.40 9.78 -0.12
C ILE A 86 -12.89 11.02 0.64
N ILE A 87 -11.99 11.75 1.30
CA ILE A 87 -12.33 12.98 2.02
C ILE A 87 -12.88 14.04 1.04
N LEU A 88 -12.14 14.31 -0.05
CA LEU A 88 -12.55 15.30 -1.04
C LEU A 88 -13.88 14.93 -1.72
N SER A 89 -14.08 13.65 -2.05
CA SER A 89 -15.34 13.15 -2.60
C SER A 89 -16.49 13.31 -1.61
N SER A 90 -16.25 13.08 -0.32
CA SER A 90 -17.27 13.26 0.72
C SER A 90 -17.63 14.73 0.86
N SER A 91 -16.63 15.62 0.92
CA SER A 91 -16.86 17.07 0.96
C SER A 91 -17.58 17.59 -0.28
N ALA A 92 -17.19 17.11 -1.47
CA ALA A 92 -17.84 17.46 -2.74
C ALA A 92 -19.31 16.99 -2.79
N LEU A 93 -19.63 15.82 -2.22
CA LEU A 93 -21.01 15.35 -2.10
C LEU A 93 -21.84 16.26 -1.20
N PHE A 94 -21.33 16.62 -0.02
CA PHE A 94 -22.04 17.54 0.88
C PHE A 94 -22.24 18.92 0.26
N TYR A 95 -21.21 19.46 -0.37
CA TYR A 95 -21.30 20.72 -1.12
C TYR A 95 -22.35 20.63 -2.25
N GLY A 96 -22.33 19.54 -3.02
CA GLY A 96 -23.29 19.32 -4.11
C GLY A 96 -24.74 19.23 -3.62
N LEU A 97 -24.98 18.56 -2.48
CA LEU A 97 -26.31 18.52 -1.86
C LEU A 97 -26.78 19.91 -1.42
N GLN A 98 -25.89 20.69 -0.78
CA GLN A 98 -26.21 22.04 -0.33
C GLN A 98 -26.50 22.99 -1.51
N MET A 99 -25.76 22.85 -2.61
CA MET A 99 -25.99 23.59 -3.84
C MET A 99 -27.27 23.18 -4.55
N ALA A 100 -27.66 21.90 -4.47
CA ALA A 100 -28.93 21.43 -5.02
C ALA A 100 -30.16 21.97 -4.26
N GLU A 101 -30.01 22.24 -2.96
CA GLU A 101 -31.08 22.86 -2.14
C GLU A 101 -31.20 24.37 -2.39
N THR A 102 -30.07 25.05 -2.58
CA THR A 102 -30.00 26.51 -2.67
C THR A 102 -30.11 27.05 -4.09
N THR A 103 -29.72 26.26 -5.09
CA THR A 103 -29.71 26.68 -6.50
C THR A 103 -30.47 25.68 -7.37
N SER A 104 -31.16 26.17 -8.42
CA SER A 104 -31.77 25.32 -9.44
C SER A 104 -30.77 24.75 -10.45
N ASN A 105 -29.47 24.95 -10.24
CA ASN A 105 -28.40 24.59 -11.17
C ASN A 105 -28.02 23.11 -11.04
N SER A 106 -28.90 22.24 -11.54
CA SER A 106 -28.66 20.79 -11.62
C SER A 106 -27.37 20.40 -12.34
N ALA A 107 -26.85 21.25 -13.23
CA ALA A 107 -25.60 21.03 -13.94
C ALA A 107 -24.39 20.87 -13.01
N ILE A 108 -24.30 21.66 -11.93
CA ILE A 108 -23.20 21.57 -10.95
C ILE A 108 -23.26 20.21 -10.25
N PHE A 109 -24.46 19.80 -9.82
CA PHE A 109 -24.67 18.51 -9.18
C PHE A 109 -24.30 17.33 -10.10
N VAL A 110 -24.68 17.38 -11.38
CA VAL A 110 -24.30 16.36 -12.38
C VAL A 110 -22.79 16.32 -12.58
N TRP A 111 -22.14 17.48 -12.69
CA TRP A 111 -20.69 17.59 -12.80
C TRP A 111 -19.97 16.97 -11.59
N LEU A 112 -20.38 17.33 -10.37
CA LEU A 112 -19.83 16.76 -9.13
C LEU A 112 -20.00 15.23 -9.09
N THR A 113 -21.18 14.74 -9.45
CA THR A 113 -21.47 13.30 -9.50
C THR A 113 -20.54 12.57 -10.47
N ILE A 114 -20.34 13.11 -11.67
CA ILE A 114 -19.40 12.55 -12.66
C ILE A 114 -17.97 12.56 -12.08
N SER A 115 -17.54 13.66 -11.49
CA SER A 115 -16.22 13.77 -10.86
C SER A 115 -15.98 12.73 -9.77
N ILE A 116 -16.99 12.44 -8.95
CA ILE A 116 -16.94 11.42 -7.90
C ILE A 116 -16.84 10.01 -8.50
N VAL A 117 -17.60 9.72 -9.56
CA VAL A 117 -17.49 8.43 -10.28
C VAL A 117 -16.07 8.24 -10.80
N PHE A 118 -15.44 9.27 -11.36
CA PHE A 118 -14.04 9.21 -11.78
C PHE A 118 -13.07 8.92 -10.64
N PHE A 119 -13.30 9.45 -9.43
CA PHE A 119 -12.49 9.10 -8.25
C PHE A 119 -12.68 7.65 -7.82
N ILE A 120 -13.91 7.13 -7.84
CA ILE A 120 -14.19 5.72 -7.53
C ILE A 120 -13.47 4.80 -8.51
N LEU A 121 -13.53 5.11 -9.81
CA LEU A 121 -12.83 4.35 -10.85
C LEU A 121 -11.32 4.34 -10.61
N GLU A 122 -10.72 5.46 -10.22
CA GLU A 122 -9.31 5.50 -9.87
C GLU A 122 -8.97 4.61 -8.68
N ILE A 123 -9.71 4.78 -7.58
CA ILE A 123 -9.48 4.01 -6.36
C ILE A 123 -9.59 2.51 -6.66
N HIS A 124 -10.58 2.12 -7.46
CA HIS A 124 -10.74 0.73 -7.90
C HIS A 124 -9.54 0.25 -8.74
N THR A 125 -9.01 1.05 -9.67
CA THR A 125 -7.82 0.69 -10.45
C THR A 125 -6.54 0.64 -9.58
N MET A 126 -6.42 1.51 -8.57
CA MET A 126 -5.33 1.49 -7.59
C MET A 126 -5.34 0.23 -6.75
N PHE A 127 -6.50 -0.17 -6.23
CA PHE A 127 -6.66 -1.43 -5.51
C PHE A 127 -6.37 -2.63 -6.40
N SER A 128 -6.92 -2.65 -7.63
CA SER A 128 -6.66 -3.73 -8.60
C SER A 128 -5.16 -3.91 -8.87
N THR A 129 -4.44 -2.80 -9.06
CA THR A 129 -2.98 -2.82 -9.27
C THR A 129 -2.23 -3.28 -8.02
N THR A 130 -2.66 -2.82 -6.83
CA THR A 130 -2.06 -3.20 -5.55
C THR A 130 -2.21 -4.69 -5.29
N PHE A 131 -3.39 -5.27 -5.51
CA PHE A 131 -3.62 -6.70 -5.38
C PHE A 131 -2.80 -7.52 -6.38
N ASP A 132 -2.63 -7.05 -7.62
CA ASP A 132 -1.78 -7.73 -8.60
C ASP A 132 -0.30 -7.72 -8.17
N ILE A 133 0.19 -6.60 -7.61
CA ILE A 133 1.54 -6.52 -7.04
C ILE A 133 1.69 -7.47 -5.85
N ILE A 134 0.76 -7.46 -4.90
CA ILE A 134 0.80 -8.34 -3.72
C ILE A 134 0.78 -9.81 -4.14
N LYS A 135 -0.09 -10.18 -5.10
CA LYS A 135 -0.15 -11.53 -5.64
C LYS A 135 1.18 -11.95 -6.25
N GLN A 136 1.84 -11.07 -6.99
CA GLN A 136 3.17 -11.36 -7.55
C GLN A 136 4.27 -11.45 -6.51
N LEU A 137 4.22 -10.64 -5.45
CA LEU A 137 5.16 -10.72 -4.34
C LEU A 137 4.97 -12.02 -3.56
N ASN A 138 3.73 -12.42 -3.28
CA ASN A 138 3.42 -13.69 -2.63
C ASN A 138 3.89 -14.87 -3.48
N LEU A 139 3.60 -14.88 -4.78
CA LEU A 139 4.10 -15.92 -5.68
C LEU A 139 5.63 -15.97 -5.71
N ARG A 140 6.31 -14.82 -5.64
CA ARG A 140 7.78 -14.78 -5.54
C ARG A 140 8.28 -15.32 -4.19
N ALA A 141 7.62 -15.00 -3.09
CA ALA A 141 7.95 -15.51 -1.77
C ALA A 141 7.83 -17.04 -1.72
N TYR A 142 6.73 -17.60 -2.25
CA TYR A 142 6.52 -19.05 -2.34
C TYR A 142 7.36 -19.73 -3.43
N SER A 143 7.86 -19.00 -4.43
CA SER A 143 8.70 -19.57 -5.50
C SER A 143 10.13 -19.87 -5.06
N LYS A 144 10.58 -19.35 -3.91
CA LYS A 144 11.83 -19.82 -3.33
C LYS A 144 11.55 -21.26 -2.87
N PRO A 145 12.20 -22.28 -3.45
CA PRO A 145 12.04 -23.62 -2.93
C PRO A 145 12.43 -23.60 -1.45
N PRO A 146 11.76 -24.39 -0.58
CA PRO A 146 12.26 -24.58 0.78
C PRO A 146 13.75 -24.94 0.72
N PRO A 147 14.56 -24.50 1.70
CA PRO A 147 15.99 -24.82 1.72
C PRO A 147 16.17 -26.31 1.43
N ASN A 148 16.95 -26.62 0.40
CA ASN A 148 17.25 -28.03 0.11
C ASN A 148 18.01 -28.59 1.32
N TYR A 149 17.73 -29.83 1.74
CA TYR A 149 18.43 -30.45 2.88
C TYR A 149 19.95 -30.33 2.76
N ASN A 150 20.47 -30.40 1.53
CA ASN A 150 21.90 -30.21 1.23
C ASN A 150 22.41 -28.79 1.52
N GLN A 151 21.58 -27.74 1.35
CA GLN A 151 21.93 -26.36 1.70
C GLN A 151 21.92 -26.12 3.21
N VAL A 152 21.10 -26.87 3.95
CA VAL A 152 21.06 -26.83 5.42
C VAL A 152 22.24 -27.63 6.00
N MET A 153 22.57 -28.78 5.41
CA MET A 153 23.76 -29.56 5.78
C MET A 153 25.08 -28.88 5.41
N SER A 154 25.12 -28.10 4.33
CA SER A 154 26.32 -27.33 3.93
C SER A 154 26.54 -26.08 4.76
N ILE A 155 25.64 -25.74 5.68
CA ILE A 155 25.99 -24.81 6.75
C ILE A 155 26.89 -25.65 7.66
N ASP A 156 28.19 -25.65 7.35
CA ASP A 156 29.27 -26.19 8.17
C ASP A 156 29.45 -25.35 9.44
N VAL A 157 28.35 -24.89 10.06
CA VAL A 157 28.37 -24.51 11.46
C VAL A 157 28.40 -25.86 12.17
N PRO A 158 29.54 -26.26 12.76
CA PRO A 158 29.55 -27.46 13.56
C PRO A 158 28.42 -27.37 14.58
N PRO A 159 27.67 -28.45 14.84
CA PRO A 159 26.71 -28.44 15.91
C PRO A 159 27.41 -27.92 17.17
N PRO A 160 26.77 -27.03 17.95
CA PRO A 160 27.39 -26.50 19.17
C PRO A 160 27.90 -27.69 19.99
N SER A 161 29.14 -27.58 20.48
CA SER A 161 29.69 -28.58 21.41
C SER A 161 28.68 -28.79 22.54
N TYR A 162 28.56 -30.02 23.06
CA TYR A 162 27.62 -30.34 24.13
C TYR A 162 27.71 -29.33 25.30
N GLU A 163 28.91 -28.84 25.58
CA GLU A 163 29.18 -27.80 26.57
C GLU A 163 28.55 -26.44 26.20
N GLU A 164 28.67 -25.99 24.95
CA GLU A 164 28.04 -24.74 24.47
C GLU A 164 26.51 -24.85 24.47
N ALA A 165 25.97 -26.02 24.13
CA ALA A 165 24.54 -26.28 24.20
C ALA A 165 24.02 -26.24 25.65
N LEU A 166 24.76 -26.80 26.61
CA LEU A 166 24.44 -26.71 28.03
C LEU A 166 24.50 -25.27 28.53
N VAL A 167 25.52 -24.50 28.16
CA VAL A 167 25.63 -23.08 28.53
C VAL A 167 24.47 -22.26 27.94
N ARG A 168 24.09 -22.50 26.68
CA ARG A 168 22.91 -21.85 26.07
C ARG A 168 21.61 -22.22 26.76
N LEU A 169 21.44 -23.49 27.13
CA LEU A 169 20.27 -23.94 27.89
C LEU A 169 20.23 -23.28 29.28
N GLU A 170 21.37 -23.15 29.95
CA GLU A 170 21.47 -22.51 31.26
C GLU A 170 21.27 -20.99 31.19
N GLN A 171 21.79 -20.33 30.14
CA GLN A 171 21.49 -18.92 29.83
C GLN A 171 20.01 -18.69 29.56
N ASN A 172 19.38 -19.53 28.75
CA ASN A 172 17.94 -19.43 28.49
C ASN A 172 17.11 -19.71 29.75
N ARG A 173 17.58 -20.64 30.60
CA ARG A 173 16.93 -20.96 31.88
C ARG A 173 17.09 -19.84 32.90
N THR A 174 18.24 -19.19 32.98
CA THR A 174 18.49 -18.04 33.85
C THR A 174 17.76 -16.79 33.36
N ALA A 175 17.68 -16.57 32.05
CA ALA A 175 16.85 -15.52 31.45
C ALA A 175 15.36 -15.73 31.79
N ALA A 176 14.86 -16.96 31.65
CA ALA A 176 13.50 -17.31 32.05
C ALA A 176 13.27 -17.17 33.57
N LYS A 177 14.26 -17.53 34.39
CA LYS A 177 14.16 -17.45 35.86
C LYS A 177 14.20 -16.00 36.37
N ASN A 178 15.00 -15.13 35.74
CA ASN A 178 15.05 -13.69 36.04
C ASN A 178 13.76 -12.97 35.61
N GLN A 179 13.01 -13.52 34.66
CA GLN A 179 11.64 -13.06 34.35
C GLN A 179 10.60 -13.60 35.35
N SER A 180 10.94 -14.57 36.19
CA SER A 180 10.03 -15.21 37.15
C SER A 180 10.21 -14.80 38.62
N SER A 181 11.03 -13.79 38.93
CA SER A 181 10.96 -13.15 40.26
C SER A 181 9.84 -12.10 40.28
N PRO A 182 8.90 -12.18 41.24
CA PRO A 182 7.59 -11.57 41.10
C PRO A 182 7.67 -10.08 41.39
N LYS A 183 7.38 -9.26 40.39
CA LYS A 183 6.98 -7.86 40.60
C LYS A 183 5.52 -7.72 40.16
N PRO A 184 4.63 -7.20 41.03
CA PRO A 184 3.19 -7.29 40.84
C PRO A 184 2.71 -6.31 39.75
N ASP A 185 1.73 -6.79 38.98
CA ASP A 185 0.76 -6.05 38.17
C ASP A 185 1.31 -4.97 37.21
N GLN A 186 1.83 -5.40 36.05
CA GLN A 186 1.72 -4.59 34.83
C GLN A 186 1.68 -5.46 33.56
N PRO A 187 0.70 -5.25 32.66
CA PRO A 187 0.37 -6.20 31.60
C PRO A 187 1.45 -6.34 30.54
N ALA A 188 1.56 -7.58 30.05
CA ALA A 188 2.52 -8.09 29.07
C ALA A 188 2.76 -7.13 27.90
N GLN A 189 3.93 -6.49 27.88
CA GLN A 189 4.49 -5.93 26.66
C GLN A 189 5.02 -7.07 25.80
N LEU A 190 4.13 -7.61 24.97
CA LEU A 190 4.46 -8.53 23.89
C LEU A 190 5.36 -7.76 22.91
N ASN A 191 6.64 -8.13 22.84
CA ASN A 191 7.62 -7.50 21.96
C ASN A 191 7.18 -7.62 20.50
N THR A 192 7.00 -6.47 19.85
CA THR A 192 6.45 -6.26 18.50
C THR A 192 7.27 -6.87 17.35
N CYS A 193 8.32 -7.64 17.62
CA CYS A 193 9.08 -8.32 16.57
C CYS A 193 8.37 -9.56 16.02
N ASP A 194 7.48 -10.20 16.78
CA ASP A 194 6.72 -11.37 16.26
C ASP A 194 5.44 -10.99 15.51
N LEU A 195 4.96 -9.73 15.62
CA LEU A 195 3.72 -9.33 14.97
C LEU A 195 3.87 -9.03 13.47
N ALA A 196 5.09 -8.89 12.96
CA ALA A 196 5.33 -8.67 11.53
C ALA A 196 5.13 -9.92 10.66
N HIS A 197 4.98 -11.11 11.27
CA HIS A 197 4.75 -12.37 10.53
C HIS A 197 3.30 -12.88 10.55
N LEU A 198 2.35 -12.11 11.10
CA LEU A 198 0.95 -12.56 11.24
C LEU A 198 -0.08 -11.59 10.65
N VAL A 199 0.29 -10.88 9.58
CA VAL A 199 -0.71 -10.35 8.63
C VAL A 199 -0.69 -11.26 7.40
N VAL A 200 -1.53 -12.29 7.48
CA VAL A 200 -1.96 -13.15 6.37
C VAL A 200 -2.74 -12.31 5.35
#